data_AF-A0A061E6E8-F1
#
_entry.id   AF-A0A061E6E8-F1
#
_cell.length_a   1.000
_cell.length_b   1.000
_cell.length_c   1.000
_cell.angle_alpha   90.00
_cell.angle_beta   90.00
_cell.angle_gamma   90.00
#
_symmetry.space_group_name_H-M   'P 1'
#
loop_
_entity.id
_entity.type
_entity.pdbx_description
1 polymer ?
#
loop_
_entity_poly.entity_id
_entity_poly.type
_entity_poly.pdbx_seq_one_letter_code
_entity_poly.pdbx_strand_id
1 'polypeptide(L)'
;MRALLTPEPSLSFSSINTNSRNPNPSRTRTSLHFSARDGGHRLIGRKSRLTATRAALDSATMEQLGLKESDIRNPAISSTYRNSKLPKPNQTVLEAQARVCTGPTQTRPLSEEQAFKVLDTILRSVRGELKDEEQVSKAQLGAFFAGMTIRANAFPEATQWSEGESRAMNIFWPLLARALPADMIFIADPEGSIMGSGSSIGPQFVGNGTSEMRLVGALREILAGGHLGYEEVQGVLRDVLPLKLEDGKSTGVSESLLSAFLIGQRMNRETDRELKAYCLAFDDELGIPPVADVRSLTHYGEPYDGNTRYFRSTLFVAAVRSCYGESSLLHGVEWMPPKGGVTEEQMLKFMGANTNLSLHQAKELIEDEEVGFAYVSQREARPSLYSLIGLREQIKKRPPLATTEKVQQFIRAKGRESIVTGFYHEGYEEPLLMLMKRRGVHSGLVVKGEEGALSMTTRLRSVNTSERLPVNYCSGFRSVGMESACEVDGVSRQSFRLEVNAMDYGFEPTDTPRTDRSVSKNIELGLAALHGQKGPAYDRIVLNAGIVDHLLGCDGAEDVSLALDRAREAMDSGKALRRLLHYIKMSHKGK
;
A
#
# COMPACT_ATOMS: atom_id res chain seq x y z
N MET A 1 39.95 48.06 0.58
CA MET A 1 39.72 49.18 1.53
C MET A 1 38.73 48.71 2.60
N ARG A 2 39.16 48.81 3.88
CA ARG A 2 38.41 48.78 5.18
C ARG A 2 37.34 47.68 5.36
N ALA A 3 37.52 46.60 6.14
CA ALA A 3 37.93 46.40 7.54
C ALA A 3 36.92 46.92 8.59
N LEU A 4 36.48 46.00 9.48
CA LEU A 4 36.21 46.09 10.95
C LEU A 4 35.23 44.94 11.33
N LEU A 5 35.69 43.80 11.86
CA LEU A 5 36.03 43.43 13.25
C LEU A 5 34.82 43.05 14.17
N THR A 6 34.86 41.76 14.53
CA THR A 6 34.27 40.89 15.59
C THR A 6 33.98 41.52 16.98
N PRO A 7 33.16 40.92 17.90
CA PRO A 7 33.40 39.55 18.45
C PRO A 7 32.21 38.67 18.91
N GLU A 8 32.57 37.39 19.13
CA GLU A 8 31.79 36.28 19.71
C GLU A 8 31.36 36.48 21.17
N PRO A 9 30.49 35.57 21.68
CA PRO A 9 30.62 35.08 23.04
C PRO A 9 30.71 33.55 23.13
N SER A 10 31.74 33.11 23.84
CA SER A 10 31.96 31.77 24.40
C SER A 10 31.09 31.52 25.64
N LEU A 11 30.44 30.36 25.77
CA LEU A 11 30.06 29.82 27.08
C LEU A 11 30.23 28.29 27.15
N SER A 12 30.95 27.91 28.19
CA SER A 12 31.38 26.60 28.66
C SER A 12 30.25 25.71 29.15
N PHE A 13 30.34 24.39 28.90
CA PHE A 13 29.68 23.40 29.75
C PHE A 13 30.72 22.44 30.34
N SER A 14 30.87 22.56 31.66
CA SER A 14 31.69 21.73 32.53
C SER A 14 31.03 20.36 32.77
N SER A 15 31.86 19.33 32.68
CA SER A 15 31.66 17.99 33.21
C SER A 15 31.37 17.99 34.71
N ILE A 16 30.32 17.28 35.14
CA ILE A 16 30.20 16.80 36.51
C ILE A 16 29.94 15.30 36.49
N ASN A 17 30.90 14.60 37.08
CA ASN A 17 30.96 13.18 37.33
C ASN A 17 30.84 13.05 38.87
N THR A 18 29.83 12.35 39.38
CA THR A 18 29.78 11.97 40.80
C THR A 18 29.45 10.49 40.92
N ASN A 19 30.49 9.75 41.29
CA ASN A 19 30.46 8.40 41.83
C ASN A 19 29.73 8.35 43.17
N SER A 20 28.96 7.29 43.41
CA SER A 20 28.96 6.64 44.73
C SER A 20 28.94 5.12 44.59
N ARG A 21 29.99 4.51 45.16
CA ARG A 21 30.36 3.08 45.19
C ARG A 21 29.41 2.25 46.09
N ASN A 22 28.98 1.09 45.54
CA ASN A 22 29.04 -0.33 46.03
C ASN A 22 28.59 -0.71 47.47
N PRO A 23 28.30 -2.01 47.80
CA PRO A 23 28.60 -3.26 47.06
C PRO A 23 27.50 -4.36 46.99
N ASN A 24 27.73 -5.29 46.05
CA ASN A 24 27.23 -6.68 45.91
C ASN A 24 27.32 -7.53 47.22
N PRO A 25 26.70 -8.74 47.38
CA PRO A 25 26.73 -9.83 46.37
C PRO A 25 25.60 -10.89 46.32
N SER A 26 25.65 -11.65 45.22
CA SER A 26 25.41 -13.12 45.07
C SER A 26 24.06 -13.75 45.43
N ARG A 27 23.43 -14.39 44.43
CA ARG A 27 23.29 -15.86 44.38
C ARG A 27 22.72 -16.36 43.04
N THR A 28 23.57 -17.05 42.31
CA THR A 28 23.27 -17.97 41.22
C THR A 28 22.82 -19.35 41.74
N ARG A 29 22.07 -20.04 40.86
CA ARG A 29 21.90 -21.50 40.75
C ARG A 29 21.03 -22.21 41.80
N THR A 30 19.83 -22.58 41.35
CA THR A 30 19.28 -23.90 41.63
C THR A 30 19.10 -24.65 40.32
N SER A 31 20.05 -25.56 40.09
CA SER A 31 19.95 -26.70 39.19
C SER A 31 18.91 -27.67 39.74
N LEU A 32 17.93 -28.05 38.93
CA LEU A 32 17.21 -29.31 39.11
C LEU A 32 17.48 -30.17 37.88
N HIS A 33 18.40 -31.13 38.08
CA HIS A 33 18.50 -32.32 37.25
C HIS A 33 17.20 -33.13 37.43
N PHE A 34 16.54 -33.46 36.33
CA PHE A 34 15.80 -34.72 36.25
C PHE A 34 16.26 -35.50 35.02
N SER A 35 16.69 -36.72 35.31
CA SER A 35 17.21 -37.74 34.40
C SER A 35 16.18 -38.11 33.32
N ALA A 36 16.69 -38.38 32.13
CA ALA A 36 15.98 -39.01 31.03
C ALA A 36 15.55 -40.45 31.38
N ARG A 37 14.35 -40.85 30.94
CA ARG A 37 14.10 -42.15 30.29
C ARG A 37 12.72 -42.20 29.62
N ASP A 38 12.77 -42.63 28.35
CA ASP A 38 11.79 -43.32 27.51
C ASP A 38 10.35 -42.84 27.33
N GLY A 39 10.01 -42.66 26.04
CA GLY A 39 8.91 -43.40 25.42
C GLY A 39 7.57 -42.68 25.29
N GLY A 40 7.20 -42.35 24.04
CA GLY A 40 5.79 -42.27 23.65
C GLY A 40 5.38 -40.98 22.95
N HIS A 41 5.34 -41.02 21.62
CA HIS A 41 4.64 -40.08 20.77
C HIS A 41 3.19 -39.83 21.23
N ARG A 42 2.87 -38.60 21.66
CA ARG A 42 1.50 -38.04 21.57
C ARG A 42 1.54 -36.54 21.29
N LEU A 43 1.31 -36.20 20.01
CA LEU A 43 0.94 -34.86 19.56
C LEU A 43 -0.42 -34.50 20.17
N ILE A 44 -0.42 -33.74 21.26
CA ILE A 44 -1.64 -33.09 21.77
C ILE A 44 -1.73 -31.71 21.11
N GLY A 45 -2.69 -31.59 20.19
CA GLY A 45 -3.00 -30.38 19.47
C GLY A 45 -3.34 -29.22 20.41
N ARG A 46 -2.65 -28.09 20.21
CA ARG A 46 -2.84 -26.85 20.96
C ARG A 46 -4.11 -26.14 20.46
N LYS A 47 -5.23 -26.35 21.16
CA LYS A 47 -6.48 -25.59 21.02
C LYS A 47 -6.33 -24.16 21.57
N SER A 48 -5.66 -23.24 20.86
CA SER A 48 -5.59 -21.83 21.31
C SER A 48 -5.93 -20.77 20.25
N ARG A 49 -6.69 -21.12 19.20
CA ARG A 49 -6.95 -20.18 18.07
C ARG A 49 -8.37 -19.62 17.98
N LEU A 50 -9.27 -19.99 18.89
CA LEU A 50 -10.67 -19.50 18.96
C LEU A 50 -10.88 -18.34 19.95
N THR A 51 -9.81 -17.82 20.58
CA THR A 51 -9.93 -16.94 21.75
C THR A 51 -9.82 -15.45 21.48
N ALA A 52 -9.28 -14.97 20.35
CA ALA A 52 -9.02 -13.52 20.21
C ALA A 52 -10.30 -12.68 20.04
N THR A 53 -11.22 -13.08 19.16
CA THR A 53 -12.55 -12.45 19.03
C THR A 53 -13.42 -12.71 20.25
N ARG A 54 -13.30 -13.89 20.85
CA ARG A 54 -14.04 -14.34 22.05
C ARG A 54 -13.56 -13.70 23.36
N ALA A 55 -12.35 -13.17 23.40
CA ALA A 55 -11.80 -12.41 24.53
C ALA A 55 -12.10 -10.90 24.41
N ALA A 56 -12.34 -10.41 23.20
CA ALA A 56 -12.71 -9.02 22.94
C ALA A 56 -14.23 -8.77 23.11
N LEU A 57 -15.06 -9.79 22.90
CA LEU A 57 -16.50 -9.78 23.14
C LEU A 57 -16.82 -10.88 24.16
N ASP A 58 -17.20 -10.53 25.38
CA ASP A 58 -17.60 -11.54 26.37
C ASP A 58 -18.96 -12.18 26.00
N SER A 59 -19.25 -13.33 26.61
CA SER A 59 -20.48 -14.09 26.33
C SER A 59 -21.76 -13.30 26.63
N ALA A 60 -21.72 -12.37 27.60
CA ALA A 60 -22.85 -11.53 27.97
C ALA A 60 -23.12 -10.46 26.91
N THR A 61 -22.06 -9.88 26.36
CA THR A 61 -22.11 -8.91 25.26
C THR A 61 -22.64 -9.55 23.98
N MET A 62 -22.26 -10.81 23.70
CA MET A 62 -22.78 -11.56 22.56
C MET A 62 -24.29 -11.86 22.66
N GLU A 63 -24.78 -12.21 23.87
CA GLU A 63 -26.21 -12.41 24.13
C GLU A 63 -27.01 -11.10 24.05
N GLN A 64 -26.48 -10.00 24.58
CA GLN A 64 -27.11 -8.68 24.55
C GLN A 64 -27.21 -8.11 23.12
N LEU A 65 -26.32 -8.55 22.21
CA LEU A 65 -26.31 -8.20 20.79
C LEU A 65 -27.08 -9.20 19.91
N GLY A 66 -27.71 -10.24 20.48
CA GLY A 66 -28.52 -11.23 19.76
C GLY A 66 -27.72 -12.13 18.79
N LEU A 67 -26.42 -12.32 19.04
CA LEU A 67 -25.53 -13.07 18.16
C LEU A 67 -25.30 -14.50 18.67
N LYS A 68 -25.36 -15.48 17.76
CA LYS A 68 -24.98 -16.85 18.09
C LYS A 68 -23.49 -17.04 17.87
N GLU A 69 -22.86 -17.86 18.70
CA GLU A 69 -21.44 -18.21 18.60
C GLU A 69 -21.04 -18.85 17.25
N SER A 70 -22.02 -19.44 16.55
CA SER A 70 -21.88 -19.94 15.18
C SER A 70 -21.64 -18.87 14.13
N ASP A 71 -22.00 -17.61 14.42
CA ASP A 71 -22.04 -16.52 13.44
C ASP A 71 -20.65 -15.87 13.26
N ILE A 72 -19.73 -16.05 14.22
CA ILE A 72 -18.34 -15.57 14.16
C ILE A 72 -17.41 -16.76 13.88
N ARG A 73 -17.30 -17.15 12.61
CA ARG A 73 -16.39 -18.21 12.17
C ARG A 73 -15.04 -17.59 11.82
N ASN A 74 -13.92 -18.06 12.38
CA ASN A 74 -12.57 -17.60 11.96
C ASN A 74 -12.01 -18.50 10.84
N PRO A 75 -12.08 -18.10 9.56
CA PRO A 75 -11.54 -18.86 8.43
C PRO A 75 -10.00 -18.76 8.26
N ALA A 76 -9.30 -17.93 9.04
CA ALA A 76 -7.88 -17.65 8.78
C ALA A 76 -6.94 -18.74 9.36
N ILE A 77 -6.43 -19.62 8.49
CA ILE A 77 -5.50 -20.70 8.85
C ILE A 77 -4.02 -20.20 8.86
N SER A 78 -3.71 -19.10 8.17
CA SER A 78 -2.34 -18.54 8.03
C SER A 78 -2.22 -17.12 8.58
N SER A 79 -1.13 -16.84 9.31
CA SER A 79 -0.82 -15.51 9.84
C SER A 79 -0.23 -14.55 8.80
N THR A 80 0.22 -15.05 7.64
CA THR A 80 0.92 -14.21 6.66
C THR A 80 0.00 -13.66 5.56
N TYR A 81 -1.16 -14.29 5.31
CA TYR A 81 -2.08 -14.06 4.18
C TYR A 81 -1.47 -14.08 2.76
N ARG A 82 -0.12 -14.08 2.65
CA ARG A 82 0.64 -14.35 1.44
C ARG A 82 0.31 -15.75 0.93
N ASN A 83 -0.07 -15.84 -0.33
CA ASN A 83 -0.26 -17.11 -1.01
C ASN A 83 1.06 -17.91 -1.05
N SER A 84 1.09 -19.09 -0.44
CA SER A 84 2.28 -19.95 -0.38
C SER A 84 2.70 -20.52 -1.73
N LYS A 85 1.80 -20.52 -2.73
CA LYS A 85 2.09 -20.94 -4.10
C LYS A 85 2.95 -19.92 -4.86
N LEU A 86 3.03 -18.67 -4.39
CA LEU A 86 3.86 -17.66 -5.03
C LEU A 86 5.34 -17.94 -4.72
N PRO A 87 6.21 -18.04 -5.75
CA PRO A 87 7.64 -18.25 -5.53
C PRO A 87 8.21 -17.06 -4.77
N LYS A 88 9.12 -17.33 -3.83
CA LYS A 88 9.84 -16.27 -3.12
C LYS A 88 10.90 -15.67 -4.06
N PRO A 89 11.16 -14.36 -3.98
CA PRO A 89 12.25 -13.74 -4.73
C PRO A 89 13.61 -14.18 -4.19
N ASN A 90 14.62 -14.23 -5.07
CA ASN A 90 16.02 -14.34 -4.64
C ASN A 90 16.40 -13.11 -3.81
N GLN A 91 16.82 -13.32 -2.57
CA GLN A 91 17.00 -12.23 -1.61
C GLN A 91 18.16 -11.30 -1.97
N THR A 92 19.25 -11.82 -2.54
CA THR A 92 20.41 -11.02 -2.99
C THR A 92 19.99 -10.00 -4.04
N VAL A 93 19.25 -10.45 -5.07
CA VAL A 93 18.76 -9.55 -6.13
C VAL A 93 17.69 -8.60 -5.62
N LEU A 94 16.81 -9.07 -4.73
CA LEU A 94 15.75 -8.24 -4.13
C LEU A 94 16.32 -7.06 -3.31
N GLU A 95 17.41 -7.29 -2.58
CA GLU A 95 18.13 -6.25 -1.83
C GLU A 95 18.80 -5.24 -2.75
N ALA A 96 19.37 -5.70 -3.86
CA ALA A 96 19.93 -4.84 -4.88
C ALA A 96 18.85 -3.93 -5.51
N GLN A 97 17.72 -4.51 -5.93
CA GLN A 97 16.57 -3.76 -6.45
C GLN A 97 16.03 -2.73 -5.44
N ALA A 98 16.06 -3.06 -4.14
CA ALA A 98 15.68 -2.12 -3.09
C ALA A 98 16.56 -0.85 -3.07
N ARG A 99 17.78 -0.91 -3.60
CA ARG A 99 18.72 0.21 -3.67
C ARG A 99 18.71 0.93 -5.03
N VAL A 100 18.68 0.18 -6.13
CA VAL A 100 18.91 0.73 -7.48
C VAL A 100 17.63 1.04 -8.27
N CYS A 101 16.49 0.41 -7.94
CA CYS A 101 15.22 0.59 -8.66
C CYS A 101 14.32 1.66 -8.00
N THR A 102 14.85 2.83 -7.65
CA THR A 102 14.05 3.90 -7.00
C THR A 102 13.68 4.99 -8.01
N GLY A 103 14.59 5.92 -8.27
CA GLY A 103 14.36 7.10 -9.10
C GLY A 103 15.58 8.02 -9.10
N PRO A 104 15.58 9.09 -9.91
CA PRO A 104 16.79 9.86 -10.27
C PRO A 104 17.47 10.58 -9.10
N THR A 105 16.82 10.68 -7.94
CA THR A 105 17.36 11.35 -6.74
C THR A 105 17.49 10.44 -5.53
N GLN A 106 16.91 9.24 -5.57
CA GLN A 106 16.83 8.32 -4.42
C GLN A 106 17.61 7.04 -4.64
N THR A 107 18.16 6.84 -5.85
CA THR A 107 18.96 5.68 -6.19
C THR A 107 20.24 5.68 -5.40
N ARG A 108 20.58 4.51 -4.84
CA ARG A 108 21.83 4.29 -4.10
C ARG A 108 22.64 3.25 -4.86
N PRO A 109 23.69 3.64 -5.59
CA PRO A 109 24.57 2.71 -6.29
C PRO A 109 25.05 1.57 -5.37
N LEU A 110 25.28 0.40 -5.95
CA LEU A 110 25.88 -0.73 -5.23
C LEU A 110 27.38 -0.47 -5.01
N SER A 111 27.91 -1.00 -3.90
CA SER A 111 29.37 -1.15 -3.78
C SER A 111 29.87 -2.21 -4.76
N GLU A 112 31.19 -2.26 -4.98
CA GLU A 112 31.80 -3.28 -5.84
C GLU A 112 31.45 -4.69 -5.36
N GLU A 113 31.69 -5.01 -4.09
CA GLU A 113 31.35 -6.32 -3.51
C GLU A 113 29.88 -6.69 -3.72
N GLN A 114 28.97 -5.72 -3.56
CA GLN A 114 27.54 -5.93 -3.78
C GLN A 114 27.23 -6.20 -5.25
N ALA A 115 27.82 -5.43 -6.17
CA ALA A 115 27.62 -5.60 -7.60
C ALA A 115 28.14 -6.97 -8.09
N PHE A 116 29.34 -7.36 -7.67
CA PHE A 116 29.90 -8.68 -7.98
C PHE A 116 29.01 -9.81 -7.43
N LYS A 117 28.58 -9.72 -6.17
CA LYS A 117 27.70 -10.73 -5.56
C LYS A 117 26.39 -10.87 -6.32
N VAL A 118 25.77 -9.75 -6.72
CA VAL A 118 24.50 -9.75 -7.44
C VAL A 118 24.64 -10.35 -8.84
N LEU A 119 25.64 -9.93 -9.61
CA LEU A 119 25.85 -10.42 -10.97
C LEU A 119 26.30 -11.88 -11.00
N ASP A 120 27.13 -12.33 -10.04
CA ASP A 120 27.46 -13.74 -9.86
C ASP A 120 26.22 -14.58 -9.54
N THR A 121 25.37 -14.12 -8.61
CA THR A 121 24.11 -14.79 -8.27
C THR A 121 23.20 -14.92 -9.49
N ILE A 122 23.08 -13.85 -10.29
CA ILE A 122 22.32 -13.87 -11.55
C ILE A 122 22.90 -14.88 -12.53
N LEU A 123 24.22 -14.86 -12.76
CA LEU A 123 24.88 -15.77 -13.70
C LEU A 123 24.69 -17.24 -13.30
N ARG A 124 24.91 -17.55 -12.02
CA ARG A 124 24.70 -18.89 -11.46
C ARG A 124 23.25 -19.33 -11.58
N SER A 125 22.30 -18.43 -11.34
CA SER A 125 20.87 -18.75 -11.48
C SER A 125 20.51 -19.08 -12.93
N VAL A 126 20.95 -18.27 -13.89
CA VAL A 126 20.68 -18.48 -15.31
C VAL A 126 21.30 -19.79 -15.83
N ARG A 127 22.43 -20.21 -15.25
CA ARG A 127 23.07 -21.51 -15.55
C ARG A 127 22.46 -22.71 -14.80
N GLY A 128 21.48 -22.48 -13.92
CA GLY A 128 20.89 -23.55 -13.09
C GLY A 128 21.82 -24.06 -11.99
N GLU A 129 22.79 -23.25 -11.56
CA GLU A 129 23.82 -23.60 -10.58
C GLU A 129 23.41 -23.26 -9.13
N LEU A 130 22.30 -22.55 -8.92
CA LEU A 130 21.73 -22.34 -7.58
C LEU A 130 20.96 -23.59 -7.15
N LYS A 131 21.39 -24.25 -6.07
CA LYS A 131 20.76 -25.49 -5.56
C LYS A 131 19.94 -25.27 -4.29
N ASP A 132 20.53 -24.55 -3.33
CA ASP A 132 19.95 -24.34 -1.99
C ASP A 132 19.41 -22.90 -1.79
N GLU A 133 19.30 -22.13 -2.87
CA GLU A 133 18.83 -20.74 -2.87
C GLU A 133 17.68 -20.59 -3.87
N GLU A 134 16.76 -19.65 -3.60
CA GLU A 134 15.73 -19.29 -4.56
C GLU A 134 16.34 -18.81 -5.89
N GLN A 135 15.83 -19.31 -7.01
CA GLN A 135 16.24 -18.85 -8.34
C GLN A 135 15.87 -17.38 -8.54
N VAL A 136 16.70 -16.66 -9.29
CA VAL A 136 16.38 -15.30 -9.73
C VAL A 136 15.29 -15.39 -10.80
N SER A 137 14.12 -14.81 -10.51
CA SER A 137 12.98 -14.88 -11.43
C SER A 137 13.19 -13.98 -12.66
N LYS A 138 12.45 -14.27 -13.75
CA LYS A 138 12.43 -13.40 -14.94
C LYS A 138 12.00 -11.97 -14.59
N ALA A 139 11.00 -11.84 -13.71
CA ALA A 139 10.57 -10.54 -13.20
C ALA A 139 11.69 -9.80 -12.44
N GLN A 140 12.49 -10.51 -11.64
CA GLN A 140 13.65 -9.91 -10.97
C GLN A 140 14.69 -9.39 -11.96
N LEU A 141 15.01 -10.19 -12.98
CA LEU A 141 15.98 -9.81 -14.02
C LEU A 141 15.50 -8.59 -14.80
N GLY A 142 14.25 -8.58 -15.26
CA GLY A 142 13.70 -7.43 -15.98
C GLY A 142 13.71 -6.14 -15.17
N ALA A 143 13.29 -6.20 -13.89
CA ALA A 143 13.30 -5.05 -13.00
C ALA A 143 14.73 -4.56 -12.67
N PHE A 144 15.67 -5.49 -12.43
CA PHE A 144 17.05 -5.15 -12.13
C PHE A 144 17.74 -4.51 -13.34
N PHE A 145 17.69 -5.15 -14.51
CA PHE A 145 18.33 -4.63 -15.71
C PHE A 145 17.71 -3.33 -16.20
N ALA A 146 16.38 -3.17 -16.17
CA ALA A 146 15.76 -1.88 -16.48
C ALA A 146 16.31 -0.76 -15.59
N GLY A 147 16.49 -1.05 -14.30
CA GLY A 147 17.09 -0.10 -13.38
C GLY A 147 18.56 0.22 -13.67
N MET A 148 19.35 -0.78 -14.07
CA MET A 148 20.74 -0.55 -14.48
C MET A 148 20.80 0.29 -15.77
N THR A 149 20.00 -0.03 -16.77
CA THR A 149 19.96 0.64 -18.07
C THR A 149 19.54 2.10 -17.97
N ILE A 150 18.42 2.39 -17.30
CA ILE A 150 17.95 3.77 -17.13
C ILE A 150 18.98 4.61 -16.36
N ARG A 151 19.62 4.02 -15.34
CA ARG A 151 20.68 4.70 -14.58
C ARG A 151 21.88 5.04 -15.44
N ALA A 152 22.28 4.17 -16.37
CA ALA A 152 23.38 4.44 -17.27
C ALA A 152 23.03 5.53 -18.30
N ASN A 153 21.79 5.51 -18.81
CA ASN A 153 21.38 6.37 -19.93
C ASN A 153 20.95 7.77 -19.52
N ALA A 154 20.12 7.88 -18.47
CA ALA A 154 19.28 9.07 -18.27
C ALA A 154 19.46 9.74 -16.90
N PHE A 155 20.01 9.04 -15.91
CA PHE A 155 20.08 9.57 -14.55
C PHE A 155 21.27 10.53 -14.35
N PRO A 156 21.16 11.48 -13.40
CA PRO A 156 22.29 12.33 -13.00
C PRO A 156 23.45 11.52 -12.44
N GLU A 157 24.69 12.02 -12.61
CA GLU A 157 25.96 11.37 -12.23
C GLU A 157 25.93 10.70 -10.85
N ALA A 158 25.42 11.39 -9.83
CA ALA A 158 25.34 10.89 -8.45
C ALA A 158 24.51 9.59 -8.29
N THR A 159 23.69 9.26 -9.28
CA THR A 159 22.81 8.07 -9.30
C THR A 159 23.05 7.15 -10.49
N GLN A 160 24.03 7.46 -11.34
CA GLN A 160 24.55 6.55 -12.38
C GLN A 160 25.33 5.39 -11.74
N TRP A 161 25.92 4.54 -12.57
CA TRP A 161 26.72 3.41 -12.09
C TRP A 161 27.92 3.88 -11.28
N SER A 162 28.15 3.24 -10.14
CA SER A 162 29.43 3.39 -9.43
C SER A 162 30.55 2.75 -10.25
N GLU A 163 31.81 3.15 -10.00
CA GLU A 163 32.94 2.48 -10.63
C GLU A 163 32.96 0.96 -10.35
N GLY A 164 32.52 0.55 -9.16
CA GLY A 164 32.41 -0.85 -8.79
C GLY A 164 31.35 -1.60 -9.59
N GLU A 165 30.19 -0.96 -9.85
CA GLU A 165 29.17 -1.51 -10.74
C GLU A 165 29.69 -1.64 -12.18
N SER A 166 30.40 -0.62 -12.69
CA SER A 166 31.00 -0.66 -14.02
C SER A 166 32.06 -1.77 -14.16
N ARG A 167 32.94 -1.93 -13.16
CA ARG A 167 33.94 -3.02 -13.15
C ARG A 167 33.27 -4.39 -13.10
N ALA A 168 32.27 -4.57 -12.24
CA ALA A 168 31.53 -5.83 -12.17
C ALA A 168 30.83 -6.13 -13.50
N MET A 169 30.15 -5.14 -14.09
CA MET A 169 29.45 -5.33 -15.37
C MET A 169 30.40 -5.70 -16.50
N ASN A 170 31.57 -5.07 -16.61
CA ASN A 170 32.57 -5.41 -17.61
C ASN A 170 33.05 -6.86 -17.52
N ILE A 171 33.10 -7.44 -16.31
CA ILE A 171 33.52 -8.83 -16.09
C ILE A 171 32.37 -9.81 -16.39
N PHE A 172 31.17 -9.52 -15.88
CA PHE A 172 30.06 -10.47 -15.95
C PHE A 172 29.25 -10.37 -17.26
N TRP A 173 29.16 -9.21 -17.90
CA TRP A 173 28.32 -9.02 -19.08
C TRP A 173 28.66 -9.98 -20.23
N PRO A 174 29.92 -10.23 -20.62
CA PRO A 174 30.23 -11.19 -21.67
C PRO A 174 29.76 -12.63 -21.36
N LEU A 175 29.68 -12.99 -20.07
CA LEU A 175 29.18 -14.29 -19.61
C LEU A 175 27.65 -14.32 -19.61
N LEU A 176 27.03 -13.24 -19.16
CA LEU A 176 25.58 -13.06 -19.09
C LEU A 176 24.96 -12.97 -20.49
N ALA A 177 25.53 -12.19 -21.40
CA ALA A 177 25.04 -12.04 -22.77
C ALA A 177 25.01 -13.36 -23.56
N ARG A 178 25.83 -14.35 -23.17
CA ARG A 178 25.80 -15.71 -23.76
C ARG A 178 24.75 -16.64 -23.15
N ALA A 179 24.28 -16.32 -21.94
CA ALA A 179 23.39 -17.18 -21.17
C ALA A 179 21.95 -16.64 -21.08
N LEU A 180 21.78 -15.31 -21.17
CA LEU A 180 20.49 -14.64 -21.07
C LEU A 180 19.67 -14.78 -22.36
N PRO A 181 18.34 -14.87 -22.25
CA PRO A 181 17.44 -14.78 -23.41
C PRO A 181 17.42 -13.36 -24.01
N ALA A 182 16.94 -13.26 -25.26
CA ALA A 182 16.99 -12.03 -26.04
C ALA A 182 16.21 -10.86 -25.44
N ASP A 183 15.08 -11.12 -24.77
CA ASP A 183 14.28 -10.12 -24.06
C ASP A 183 15.08 -9.47 -22.93
N MET A 184 15.86 -10.24 -22.18
CA MET A 184 16.72 -9.72 -21.11
C MET A 184 17.93 -8.96 -21.64
N ILE A 185 18.52 -9.43 -22.74
CA ILE A 185 19.61 -8.71 -23.43
C ILE A 185 19.10 -7.36 -23.93
N PHE A 186 17.89 -7.33 -24.51
CA PHE A 186 17.23 -6.09 -24.91
C PHE A 186 17.01 -5.12 -23.73
N ILE A 187 16.46 -5.60 -22.61
CA ILE A 187 16.22 -4.73 -21.45
C ILE A 187 17.53 -4.13 -20.93
N ALA A 188 18.58 -4.95 -20.86
CA ALA A 188 19.89 -4.56 -20.35
C ALA A 188 20.67 -3.65 -21.31
N ASP A 189 20.54 -3.85 -22.62
CA ASP A 189 21.30 -3.11 -23.64
C ASP A 189 20.46 -2.84 -24.90
N PRO A 190 19.42 -1.99 -24.82
CA PRO A 190 18.44 -1.80 -25.89
C PRO A 190 19.03 -1.27 -27.20
N GLU A 191 20.11 -0.48 -27.10
CA GLU A 191 20.84 0.10 -28.23
C GLU A 191 22.16 -0.64 -28.55
N GLY A 192 22.53 -1.64 -27.75
CA GLY A 192 23.73 -2.46 -27.98
C GLY A 192 25.05 -1.77 -27.62
N SER A 193 25.02 -0.60 -26.97
CA SER A 193 26.19 0.22 -26.67
C SER A 193 26.45 0.45 -25.18
N ILE A 194 25.49 0.13 -24.30
CA ILE A 194 25.56 0.46 -22.87
C ILE A 194 26.52 -0.46 -22.14
N MET A 195 26.52 -1.74 -22.53
CA MET A 195 27.29 -2.78 -21.83
C MET A 195 28.69 -3.00 -22.43
N GLY A 196 29.17 -2.07 -23.27
CA GLY A 196 30.54 -2.00 -23.80
C GLY A 196 30.92 -3.01 -24.89
N SER A 197 30.18 -4.10 -25.04
CA SER A 197 30.33 -5.07 -26.15
C SER A 197 29.17 -4.92 -27.13
N GLY A 198 29.44 -4.39 -28.32
CA GLY A 198 28.45 -4.20 -29.37
C GLY A 198 27.61 -5.46 -29.62
N SER A 199 26.30 -5.39 -29.38
CA SER A 199 25.35 -6.50 -29.58
C SER A 199 24.22 -6.07 -30.51
N SER A 200 23.94 -6.85 -31.55
CA SER A 200 22.79 -6.58 -32.43
C SER A 200 21.46 -7.06 -31.84
N ILE A 201 21.48 -7.85 -30.75
CA ILE A 201 20.28 -8.48 -30.18
C ILE A 201 19.32 -7.42 -29.66
N GLY A 202 19.79 -6.47 -28.84
CA GLY A 202 18.94 -5.41 -28.28
C GLY A 202 18.29 -4.53 -29.35
N PRO A 203 19.08 -3.94 -30.28
CA PRO A 203 18.53 -3.11 -31.35
C PRO A 203 17.53 -3.83 -32.26
N GLN A 204 17.71 -5.14 -32.50
CA GLN A 204 16.83 -5.92 -33.39
C GLN A 204 15.67 -6.61 -32.67
N PHE A 205 15.61 -6.56 -31.34
CA PHE A 205 14.55 -7.19 -30.57
C PHE A 205 13.22 -6.44 -30.74
N VAL A 206 12.17 -7.17 -31.12
CA VAL A 206 10.82 -6.66 -31.34
C VAL A 206 9.74 -7.39 -30.53
N GLY A 207 10.14 -8.31 -29.64
CA GLY A 207 9.21 -9.14 -28.88
C GLY A 207 8.61 -10.30 -29.69
N ASN A 208 7.90 -11.19 -28.99
CA ASN A 208 7.23 -12.35 -29.55
C ASN A 208 5.73 -12.07 -29.69
N GLY A 209 5.31 -11.68 -30.90
CA GLY A 209 3.92 -11.38 -31.22
C GLY A 209 3.53 -9.92 -30.99
N THR A 210 2.27 -9.59 -31.26
CA THR A 210 1.78 -8.20 -31.32
C THR A 210 1.79 -7.51 -29.96
N SER A 211 1.38 -8.21 -28.90
CA SER A 211 1.34 -7.65 -27.54
C SER A 211 2.75 -7.29 -27.03
N GLU A 212 3.74 -8.17 -27.24
CA GLU A 212 5.13 -7.88 -26.87
C GLU A 212 5.74 -6.80 -27.77
N MET A 213 5.38 -6.74 -29.05
CA MET A 213 5.87 -5.69 -29.95
C MET A 213 5.49 -4.29 -29.49
N ARG A 214 4.23 -4.09 -29.06
CA ARG A 214 3.79 -2.81 -28.46
C ARG A 214 4.54 -2.51 -27.17
N LEU A 215 4.68 -3.51 -26.30
CA LEU A 215 5.42 -3.37 -25.04
C LEU A 215 6.90 -3.03 -25.26
N VAL A 216 7.56 -3.66 -26.23
CA VAL A 216 8.96 -3.40 -26.58
C VAL A 216 9.14 -2.00 -27.14
N GLY A 217 8.22 -1.53 -27.99
CA GLY A 217 8.22 -0.15 -28.48
C GLY A 217 8.14 0.86 -27.32
N ALA A 218 7.21 0.65 -26.39
CA ALA A 218 7.08 1.48 -25.19
C ALA A 218 8.31 1.40 -24.26
N LEU A 219 8.92 0.22 -24.15
CA LEU A 219 10.13 0.02 -23.34
C LEU A 219 11.35 0.77 -23.88
N ARG A 220 11.49 0.94 -25.20
CA ARG A 220 12.60 1.74 -25.75
C ARG A 220 12.58 3.17 -25.23
N GLU A 221 11.40 3.80 -25.24
CA GLU A 221 11.20 5.15 -24.69
C GLU A 221 11.48 5.19 -23.18
N ILE A 222 10.90 4.23 -22.43
CA ILE A 222 11.08 4.16 -20.97
C ILE A 222 12.56 3.95 -20.59
N LEU A 223 13.27 3.04 -21.25
CA LEU A 223 14.67 2.71 -20.95
C LEU A 223 15.64 3.84 -21.34
N ALA A 224 15.20 4.76 -22.21
CA ALA A 224 15.88 6.01 -22.52
C ALA A 224 15.58 7.15 -21.52
N GLY A 225 14.77 6.89 -20.49
CA GLY A 225 14.36 7.90 -19.50
C GLY A 225 13.12 8.71 -19.90
N GLY A 226 12.43 8.32 -20.98
CA GLY A 226 11.26 9.00 -21.51
C GLY A 226 9.94 8.65 -20.80
N HIS A 227 8.88 9.32 -21.24
CA HIS A 227 7.51 9.16 -20.73
C HIS A 227 6.55 8.82 -21.86
N LEU A 228 5.52 8.05 -21.53
CA LEU A 228 4.54 7.59 -22.50
C LEU A 228 3.27 8.45 -22.53
N GLY A 229 2.57 8.43 -23.66
CA GLY A 229 1.23 8.95 -23.81
C GLY A 229 0.17 8.10 -23.11
N TYR A 230 -1.01 8.70 -22.89
CA TYR A 230 -2.14 8.04 -22.24
C TYR A 230 -2.58 6.76 -22.98
N GLU A 231 -2.80 6.85 -24.29
CA GLU A 231 -3.24 5.71 -25.12
C GLU A 231 -2.19 4.61 -25.20
N GLU A 232 -0.91 4.97 -25.18
CA GLU A 232 0.20 4.01 -25.21
C GLU A 232 0.22 3.15 -23.94
N VAL A 233 0.15 3.79 -22.77
CA VAL A 233 0.09 3.08 -21.49
C VAL A 233 -1.18 2.23 -21.40
N GLN A 234 -2.34 2.79 -21.76
CA GLN A 234 -3.61 2.05 -21.72
C GLN A 234 -3.59 0.84 -22.65
N GLY A 235 -3.11 1.01 -23.89
CA GLY A 235 -2.99 -0.06 -24.88
C GLY A 235 -2.03 -1.15 -24.44
N VAL A 236 -0.87 -0.79 -23.88
CA VAL A 236 0.08 -1.77 -23.31
C VAL A 236 -0.58 -2.55 -22.16
N LEU A 237 -1.20 -1.86 -21.19
CA LEU A 237 -1.81 -2.54 -20.04
C LEU A 237 -2.89 -3.55 -20.47
N ARG A 238 -3.74 -3.17 -21.42
CA ARG A 238 -4.81 -4.04 -21.94
C ARG A 238 -4.30 -5.24 -22.73
N ASP A 239 -3.17 -5.10 -23.42
CA ASP A 239 -2.58 -6.20 -24.18
C ASP A 239 -1.86 -7.23 -23.29
N VAL A 240 -1.31 -6.78 -22.15
CA VAL A 240 -0.42 -7.59 -21.32
C VAL A 240 -1.10 -8.16 -20.07
N LEU A 241 -2.29 -7.68 -19.70
CA LEU A 241 -3.06 -8.14 -18.54
C LEU A 241 -4.42 -8.72 -18.94
N PRO A 242 -4.95 -9.71 -18.18
CA PRO A 242 -4.41 -10.31 -16.97
C PRO A 242 -3.16 -11.16 -17.23
N LEU A 243 -2.24 -11.21 -16.27
CA LEU A 243 -1.11 -12.13 -16.30
C LEU A 243 -1.63 -13.56 -16.11
N LYS A 244 -1.70 -14.32 -17.21
CA LYS A 244 -2.12 -15.73 -17.18
C LYS A 244 -1.00 -16.58 -16.59
N LEU A 245 -1.28 -17.25 -15.47
CA LEU A 245 -0.36 -18.20 -14.84
C LEU A 245 -0.88 -19.62 -15.04
N GLU A 246 -0.18 -20.44 -15.83
CA GLU A 246 -0.39 -21.88 -15.91
C GLU A 246 0.80 -22.60 -15.24
N ASP A 247 0.54 -23.47 -14.27
CA ASP A 247 1.58 -24.19 -13.50
C ASP A 247 2.69 -23.30 -12.92
N GLY A 248 2.35 -22.06 -12.56
CA GLY A 248 3.31 -21.08 -12.03
C GLY A 248 4.22 -20.44 -13.10
N LYS A 249 3.91 -20.60 -14.39
CA LYS A 249 4.57 -19.94 -15.51
C LYS A 249 3.60 -19.04 -16.27
N SER A 250 4.07 -17.86 -16.68
CA SER A 250 3.30 -16.96 -17.54
C SER A 250 3.18 -17.51 -18.96
N THR A 251 1.95 -17.60 -19.49
CA THR A 251 1.66 -18.07 -20.86
C THR A 251 1.34 -16.94 -21.84
N GLY A 252 1.42 -15.69 -21.38
CA GLY A 252 1.24 -14.49 -22.21
C GLY A 252 2.55 -13.79 -22.49
N VAL A 253 2.67 -12.57 -21.97
CA VAL A 253 3.82 -11.68 -22.15
C VAL A 253 4.95 -12.03 -21.18
N SER A 254 6.19 -11.83 -21.61
CA SER A 254 7.37 -12.04 -20.77
C SER A 254 7.31 -11.20 -19.50
N GLU A 255 7.41 -11.88 -18.35
CA GLU A 255 7.50 -11.23 -17.03
C GLU A 255 8.70 -10.28 -16.92
N SER A 256 9.78 -10.51 -17.68
CA SER A 256 10.94 -9.62 -17.69
C SER A 256 10.59 -8.28 -18.35
N LEU A 257 9.88 -8.29 -19.49
CA LEU A 257 9.45 -7.08 -20.20
C LEU A 257 8.42 -6.32 -19.37
N LEU A 258 7.44 -7.01 -18.80
CA LEU A 258 6.43 -6.37 -17.97
C LEU A 258 7.01 -5.78 -16.67
N SER A 259 7.95 -6.49 -16.01
CA SER A 259 8.60 -5.95 -14.83
C SER A 259 9.52 -4.76 -15.15
N ALA A 260 10.22 -4.81 -16.29
CA ALA A 260 11.00 -3.69 -16.81
C ALA A 260 10.13 -2.46 -17.08
N PHE A 261 8.93 -2.65 -17.65
CA PHE A 261 7.99 -1.56 -17.95
C PHE A 261 7.50 -0.88 -16.67
N LEU A 262 7.03 -1.68 -15.71
CA LEU A 262 6.52 -1.18 -14.43
C LEU A 262 7.59 -0.47 -13.60
N ILE A 263 8.82 -1.00 -13.57
CA ILE A 263 9.93 -0.40 -12.83
C ILE A 263 10.51 0.80 -13.55
N GLY A 264 10.61 0.74 -14.88
CA GLY A 264 11.13 1.85 -15.67
C GLY A 264 10.27 3.10 -15.56
N GLN A 265 8.94 2.99 -15.70
CA GLN A 265 8.05 4.14 -15.51
C GLN A 265 8.12 4.70 -14.08
N ARG A 266 8.20 3.83 -13.07
CA ARG A 266 8.43 4.26 -11.69
C ARG A 266 9.72 5.06 -11.57
N MET A 267 10.80 4.58 -12.17
CA MET A 267 12.13 5.18 -12.10
C MET A 267 12.18 6.52 -12.82
N ASN A 268 11.45 6.69 -13.92
CA ASN A 268 11.36 7.96 -14.64
C ASN A 268 10.48 8.99 -13.92
N ARG A 269 9.73 8.58 -12.88
CA ARG A 269 8.67 9.33 -12.18
C ARG A 269 7.45 9.54 -13.07
N GLU A 270 6.35 8.94 -12.69
CA GLU A 270 5.15 8.91 -13.53
C GLU A 270 4.59 10.31 -13.77
N THR A 271 4.20 10.59 -15.02
CA THR A 271 3.45 11.81 -15.36
C THR A 271 1.97 11.65 -15.04
N ASP A 272 1.25 12.78 -14.94
CA ASP A 272 -0.21 12.80 -14.79
C ASP A 272 -0.94 12.00 -15.88
N ARG A 273 -0.42 12.03 -17.12
CA ARG A 273 -1.02 11.31 -18.25
C ARG A 273 -0.87 9.79 -18.09
N GLU A 274 0.32 9.34 -17.69
CA GLU A 274 0.59 7.92 -17.42
C GLU A 274 -0.25 7.44 -16.23
N LEU A 275 -0.27 8.19 -15.12
CA LEU A 275 -1.10 7.85 -13.95
C LEU A 275 -2.59 7.80 -14.31
N LYS A 276 -3.08 8.72 -15.14
CA LYS A 276 -4.46 8.67 -15.63
C LYS A 276 -4.71 7.38 -16.43
N ALA A 277 -3.80 6.97 -17.31
CA ALA A 277 -3.94 5.74 -18.08
C ALA A 277 -3.99 4.51 -17.18
N TYR A 278 -3.07 4.39 -16.22
CA TYR A 278 -3.10 3.32 -15.21
C TYR A 278 -4.40 3.30 -14.41
N CYS A 279 -4.94 4.46 -14.06
CA CYS A 279 -6.15 4.56 -13.24
C CYS A 279 -7.39 4.08 -14.00
N LEU A 280 -7.50 4.40 -15.29
CA LEU A 280 -8.73 4.18 -16.08
C LEU A 280 -8.67 2.94 -16.99
N ALA A 281 -7.51 2.31 -17.16
CA ALA A 281 -7.30 1.24 -18.15
C ALA A 281 -8.30 0.08 -18.06
N PHE A 282 -8.76 -0.25 -16.85
CA PHE A 282 -9.64 -1.39 -16.57
C PHE A 282 -11.01 -0.98 -16.01
N ASP A 283 -11.44 0.26 -16.24
CA ASP A 283 -12.73 0.74 -15.72
C ASP A 283 -13.93 -0.07 -16.22
N ASP A 284 -13.83 -0.55 -17.46
CA ASP A 284 -14.82 -1.34 -18.20
C ASP A 284 -14.59 -2.85 -18.11
N GLU A 285 -13.59 -3.33 -17.35
CA GLU A 285 -13.21 -4.76 -17.29
C GLU A 285 -14.39 -5.67 -16.92
N LEU A 286 -15.27 -5.21 -16.03
CA LEU A 286 -16.45 -5.94 -15.57
C LEU A 286 -17.77 -5.31 -16.05
N GLY A 287 -17.71 -4.45 -17.06
CA GLY A 287 -18.84 -3.66 -17.53
C GLY A 287 -19.07 -2.39 -16.70
N ILE A 288 -20.27 -1.82 -16.82
CA ILE A 288 -20.64 -0.54 -16.19
C ILE A 288 -20.72 -0.74 -14.66
N PRO A 289 -20.05 0.11 -13.85
CA PRO A 289 -20.17 0.06 -12.39
C PRO A 289 -21.63 0.20 -11.92
N PRO A 290 -22.10 -0.64 -10.99
CA PRO A 290 -23.46 -0.52 -10.47
C PRO A 290 -23.63 0.78 -9.69
N VAL A 291 -24.86 1.33 -9.68
CA VAL A 291 -25.19 2.60 -9.01
C VAL A 291 -26.04 2.33 -7.78
N ALA A 292 -25.51 2.64 -6.59
CA ALA A 292 -26.19 2.54 -5.31
C ALA A 292 -27.15 3.71 -5.07
N ASP A 293 -28.34 3.41 -4.55
CA ASP A 293 -29.37 4.37 -4.17
C ASP A 293 -29.14 4.91 -2.76
N VAL A 294 -28.04 5.64 -2.58
CA VAL A 294 -27.64 6.24 -1.31
C VAL A 294 -27.38 7.73 -1.47
N ARG A 295 -27.63 8.50 -0.40
CA ARG A 295 -27.44 9.96 -0.38
C ARG A 295 -25.99 10.39 -0.57
N SER A 296 -25.05 9.58 -0.09
CA SER A 296 -23.62 9.80 -0.27
C SER A 296 -22.87 8.48 -0.26
N LEU A 297 -21.73 8.44 -0.97
CA LEU A 297 -20.81 7.32 -0.97
C LEU A 297 -19.38 7.82 -0.94
N THR A 298 -18.63 7.41 0.08
CA THR A 298 -17.19 7.71 0.20
C THR A 298 -16.35 6.46 -0.08
N HIS A 299 -15.50 6.55 -1.09
CA HIS A 299 -14.53 5.52 -1.46
C HIS A 299 -13.25 5.68 -0.63
N TYR A 300 -12.89 4.63 0.12
CA TYR A 300 -11.68 4.60 0.93
C TYR A 300 -10.60 3.76 0.26
N GLY A 301 -9.64 4.48 -0.36
CA GLY A 301 -8.49 3.91 -1.05
C GLY A 301 -7.23 3.94 -0.20
N GLU A 302 -7.12 2.96 0.68
CA GLU A 302 -5.90 2.75 1.47
C GLU A 302 -4.73 2.24 0.60
N PRO A 303 -3.47 2.37 1.04
CA PRO A 303 -2.37 1.61 0.46
C PRO A 303 -2.62 0.10 0.60
N TYR A 304 -2.66 -0.60 -0.54
CA TYR A 304 -2.99 -2.04 -0.58
C TYR A 304 -1.92 -2.93 0.08
N ASP A 305 -0.70 -2.42 0.27
CA ASP A 305 0.38 -3.12 0.99
C ASP A 305 0.26 -3.07 2.52
N GLY A 306 -0.76 -2.38 3.04
CA GLY A 306 -1.17 -2.41 4.43
C GLY A 306 -0.22 -1.71 5.41
N ASN A 307 -0.60 -1.74 6.68
CA ASN A 307 0.16 -1.16 7.78
C ASN A 307 0.93 -2.22 8.55
N THR A 308 2.15 -1.88 8.98
CA THR A 308 3.01 -2.84 9.68
C THR A 308 3.16 -2.54 11.15
N ARG A 309 3.05 -1.27 11.58
CA ARG A 309 3.34 -0.86 12.96
C ARG A 309 2.10 -0.40 13.69
N TYR A 310 1.29 0.45 13.06
CA TYR A 310 0.24 1.20 13.76
C TYR A 310 -1.17 0.67 13.51
N PHE A 311 -2.05 0.90 14.49
CA PHE A 311 -3.48 0.62 14.44
C PHE A 311 -4.16 1.28 13.22
N ARG A 312 -5.00 0.51 12.55
CA ARG A 312 -5.69 0.90 11.32
C ARG A 312 -7.18 1.10 11.60
N SER A 313 -7.65 2.34 11.50
CA SER A 313 -9.00 2.72 11.94
C SER A 313 -10.06 2.67 10.84
N THR A 314 -9.69 2.59 9.56
CA THR A 314 -10.58 2.83 8.41
C THR A 314 -11.82 1.93 8.36
N LEU A 315 -11.68 0.63 8.65
CA LEU A 315 -12.83 -0.27 8.75
C LEU A 315 -13.85 0.17 9.82
N PHE A 316 -13.35 0.62 10.97
CA PHE A 316 -14.18 1.05 12.09
C PHE A 316 -14.78 2.44 11.84
N VAL A 317 -14.05 3.32 11.15
CA VAL A 317 -14.57 4.61 10.67
C VAL A 317 -15.75 4.42 9.73
N ALA A 318 -15.68 3.45 8.79
CA ALA A 318 -16.81 3.14 7.91
C ALA A 318 -18.05 2.67 8.68
N ALA A 319 -17.86 1.82 9.69
CA ALA A 319 -18.95 1.39 10.57
C ALA A 319 -19.56 2.56 11.35
N VAL A 320 -18.75 3.49 11.87
CA VAL A 320 -19.23 4.71 12.53
C VAL A 320 -20.01 5.60 11.57
N ARG A 321 -19.50 5.84 10.36
CA ARG A 321 -20.13 6.67 9.33
C ARG A 321 -21.51 6.16 8.91
N SER A 322 -21.66 4.83 8.84
CA SER A 322 -22.94 4.21 8.48
C SER A 322 -24.07 4.51 9.48
N CYS A 323 -23.75 4.84 10.75
CA CYS A 323 -24.75 5.11 11.79
C CYS A 323 -25.51 6.42 11.61
N TYR A 324 -24.97 7.35 10.82
CA TYR A 324 -25.61 8.64 10.51
C TYR A 324 -25.77 8.82 8.99
N GLY A 325 -25.88 7.71 8.26
CA GLY A 325 -26.27 7.68 6.86
C GLY A 325 -25.18 8.07 5.87
N GLU A 326 -23.91 8.17 6.27
CA GLU A 326 -22.80 8.37 5.34
C GLU A 326 -22.26 7.02 4.87
N SER A 327 -22.64 6.58 3.67
CA SER A 327 -22.23 5.27 3.19
C SER A 327 -20.77 5.23 2.75
N SER A 328 -20.13 4.07 2.93
CA SER A 328 -18.70 3.89 2.65
C SER A 328 -18.42 2.66 1.80
N LEU A 329 -17.57 2.79 0.78
CA LEU A 329 -16.99 1.67 0.06
C LEU A 329 -15.50 1.58 0.37
N LEU A 330 -15.09 0.53 1.07
CA LEU A 330 -13.69 0.19 1.29
C LEU A 330 -13.24 -0.75 0.17
N HIS A 331 -12.01 -0.58 -0.29
CA HIS A 331 -11.45 -1.49 -1.27
C HIS A 331 -9.96 -1.75 -1.03
N GLY A 332 -9.53 -2.96 -1.40
CA GLY A 332 -8.19 -3.42 -1.05
C GLY A 332 -7.88 -4.81 -1.59
N VAL A 333 -6.97 -5.49 -0.89
CA VAL A 333 -6.60 -6.89 -1.13
C VAL A 333 -6.31 -7.60 0.18
N GLU A 334 -6.24 -8.93 0.14
CA GLU A 334 -5.82 -9.77 1.25
C GLU A 334 -4.34 -9.61 1.60
N TRP A 335 -3.50 -9.31 0.61
CA TRP A 335 -2.06 -9.20 0.79
C TRP A 335 -1.42 -8.53 -0.43
N MET A 336 -0.51 -7.58 -0.20
CA MET A 336 0.28 -6.95 -1.26
C MET A 336 1.72 -6.66 -0.79
N PRO A 337 2.74 -6.93 -1.63
CA PRO A 337 4.10 -6.48 -1.39
C PRO A 337 4.24 -4.96 -1.61
N PRO A 338 5.33 -4.33 -1.15
CA PRO A 338 6.48 -4.94 -0.49
C PRO A 338 6.35 -5.05 1.03
N LYS A 339 5.37 -4.38 1.64
CA LYS A 339 5.19 -4.42 3.09
C LYS A 339 4.55 -5.73 3.55
N GLY A 340 3.49 -6.19 2.86
CA GLY A 340 2.67 -7.31 3.31
C GLY A 340 2.11 -7.06 4.72
N GLY A 341 1.60 -5.85 4.96
CA GLY A 341 1.04 -5.43 6.24
C GLY A 341 -0.40 -5.93 6.46
N VAL A 342 -1.02 -5.40 7.51
CA VAL A 342 -2.43 -5.64 7.84
C VAL A 342 -3.32 -4.83 6.91
N THR A 343 -4.33 -5.49 6.32
CA THR A 343 -5.35 -4.88 5.46
C THR A 343 -6.76 -5.08 6.04
N GLU A 344 -7.73 -4.29 5.57
CA GLU A 344 -9.16 -4.44 5.89
C GLU A 344 -9.64 -5.86 5.62
N GLU A 345 -9.20 -6.45 4.51
CA GLU A 345 -9.63 -7.78 4.13
C GLU A 345 -9.17 -8.85 5.11
N GLN A 346 -7.93 -8.73 5.61
CA GLN A 346 -7.43 -9.64 6.64
C GLN A 346 -8.25 -9.53 7.92
N MET A 347 -8.61 -8.30 8.32
CA MET A 347 -9.44 -8.08 9.50
C MET A 347 -10.85 -8.67 9.31
N LEU A 348 -11.49 -8.38 8.17
CA LEU A 348 -12.81 -8.88 7.83
C LEU A 348 -12.84 -10.41 7.72
N LYS A 349 -11.87 -11.02 7.03
CA LYS A 349 -11.73 -12.48 6.97
C LYS A 349 -11.55 -13.06 8.38
N PHE A 350 -10.69 -12.49 9.21
CA PHE A 350 -10.47 -12.99 10.57
C PHE A 350 -11.74 -12.93 11.44
N MET A 351 -12.57 -11.89 11.27
CA MET A 351 -13.87 -11.76 11.95
C MET A 351 -14.99 -12.63 11.34
N GLY A 352 -14.75 -13.29 10.21
CA GLY A 352 -15.68 -14.22 9.58
C GLY A 352 -16.57 -13.64 8.48
N ALA A 353 -16.31 -12.41 8.02
CA ALA A 353 -17.03 -11.84 6.89
C ALA A 353 -16.69 -12.58 5.58
N ASN A 354 -17.68 -12.67 4.69
CA ASN A 354 -17.42 -12.99 3.30
C ASN A 354 -16.78 -11.78 2.62
N THR A 355 -15.64 -11.98 1.96
CA THR A 355 -14.94 -10.93 1.19
C THR A 355 -14.95 -11.21 -0.31
N ASN A 356 -15.52 -12.35 -0.72
CA ASN A 356 -15.79 -12.71 -2.10
C ASN A 356 -17.17 -12.16 -2.47
N LEU A 357 -17.25 -10.84 -2.61
CA LEU A 357 -18.46 -10.11 -2.95
C LEU A 357 -18.33 -9.57 -4.36
N SER A 358 -19.32 -9.84 -5.21
CA SER A 358 -19.49 -9.13 -6.47
C SER A 358 -19.82 -7.66 -6.22
N LEU A 359 -19.64 -6.82 -7.24
CA LEU A 359 -19.99 -5.39 -7.14
C LEU A 359 -21.48 -5.17 -6.84
N HIS A 360 -22.36 -6.05 -7.31
CA HIS A 360 -23.80 -5.99 -7.02
C HIS A 360 -24.13 -6.35 -5.57
N GLN A 361 -23.52 -7.41 -5.02
CA GLN A 361 -23.68 -7.76 -3.61
C GLN A 361 -23.13 -6.68 -2.68
N ALA A 362 -21.99 -6.06 -3.04
CA ALA A 362 -21.44 -4.93 -2.30
C ALA A 362 -22.36 -3.70 -2.37
N LYS A 363 -23.01 -3.44 -3.52
CA LYS A 363 -24.05 -2.41 -3.64
C LYS A 363 -25.23 -2.68 -2.68
N GLU A 364 -25.73 -3.92 -2.62
CA GLU A 364 -26.83 -4.29 -1.72
C GLU A 364 -26.47 -4.02 -0.24
N LEU A 365 -25.23 -4.31 0.17
CA LEU A 365 -24.76 -4.01 1.53
C LEU A 365 -24.60 -2.51 1.81
N ILE A 366 -24.27 -1.72 0.79
CA ILE A 366 -24.20 -0.25 0.89
C ILE A 366 -25.60 0.37 1.06
N GLU A 367 -26.60 -0.19 0.37
CA GLU A 367 -27.99 0.26 0.41
C GLU A 367 -28.76 -0.25 1.64
N ASP A 368 -28.29 -1.31 2.29
CA ASP A 368 -28.91 -1.83 3.50
C ASP A 368 -28.78 -0.81 4.64
N GLU A 369 -29.94 -0.30 5.09
CA GLU A 369 -30.06 0.72 6.13
C GLU A 369 -29.49 0.28 7.47
N GLU A 370 -29.27 -1.02 7.73
CA GLU A 370 -28.66 -1.59 8.93
C GLU A 370 -27.18 -1.95 8.74
N VAL A 371 -26.61 -1.69 7.56
CA VAL A 371 -25.20 -1.91 7.23
C VAL A 371 -24.53 -0.62 6.76
N GLY A 372 -24.94 -0.04 5.63
CA GLY A 372 -24.45 1.24 5.11
C GLY A 372 -22.98 1.27 4.66
N PHE A 373 -22.27 0.14 4.60
CA PHE A 373 -20.92 0.09 4.03
C PHE A 373 -20.60 -1.29 3.43
N ALA A 374 -19.63 -1.33 2.53
CA ALA A 374 -19.12 -2.59 1.99
C ALA A 374 -17.61 -2.59 1.79
N TYR A 375 -17.03 -3.79 1.76
CA TYR A 375 -15.65 -4.01 1.31
C TYR A 375 -15.65 -4.79 -0.01
N VAL A 376 -14.85 -4.31 -0.97
CA VAL A 376 -14.64 -4.98 -2.26
C VAL A 376 -13.16 -5.30 -2.43
N SER A 377 -12.85 -6.57 -2.68
CA SER A 377 -11.49 -6.99 -2.99
C SER A 377 -11.13 -6.71 -4.45
N GLN A 378 -9.88 -6.32 -4.71
CA GLN A 378 -9.35 -6.15 -6.08
C GLN A 378 -9.53 -7.42 -6.92
N ARG A 379 -9.52 -8.62 -6.30
CA ARG A 379 -9.77 -9.87 -7.04
C ARG A 379 -11.15 -9.91 -7.69
N GLU A 380 -12.15 -9.32 -7.05
CA GLU A 380 -13.55 -9.35 -7.50
C GLU A 380 -13.86 -8.14 -8.39
N ALA A 381 -13.13 -7.02 -8.22
CA ALA A 381 -13.36 -5.78 -8.96
C ALA A 381 -12.47 -5.62 -10.19
N ARG A 382 -11.21 -6.05 -10.12
CA ARG A 382 -10.18 -5.84 -11.16
C ARG A 382 -9.23 -7.05 -11.26
N PRO A 383 -9.70 -8.22 -11.75
CA PRO A 383 -8.89 -9.43 -11.90
C PRO A 383 -7.55 -9.21 -12.63
N SER A 384 -7.54 -8.34 -13.65
CA SER A 384 -6.34 -7.98 -14.41
C SER A 384 -5.26 -7.36 -13.52
N LEU A 385 -5.63 -6.42 -12.65
CA LEU A 385 -4.67 -5.82 -11.70
C LEU A 385 -4.29 -6.79 -10.58
N TYR A 386 -5.24 -7.59 -10.10
CA TYR A 386 -5.01 -8.59 -9.06
C TYR A 386 -3.99 -9.66 -9.50
N SER A 387 -3.96 -10.02 -10.79
CA SER A 387 -3.01 -10.99 -11.36
C SER A 387 -1.53 -10.61 -11.15
N LEU A 388 -1.23 -9.34 -10.85
CA LEU A 388 0.13 -8.82 -10.69
C LEU A 388 0.74 -9.03 -9.30
N ILE A 389 0.03 -9.59 -8.31
CA ILE A 389 0.55 -9.74 -6.94
C ILE A 389 1.89 -10.48 -6.92
N GLY A 390 2.00 -11.59 -7.65
CA GLY A 390 3.24 -12.38 -7.74
C GLY A 390 4.40 -11.60 -8.35
N LEU A 391 4.16 -10.92 -9.47
CA LEU A 391 5.17 -10.08 -10.13
C LEU A 391 5.60 -8.91 -9.24
N ARG A 392 4.65 -8.25 -8.57
CA ARG A 392 4.92 -7.13 -7.64
C ARG A 392 5.82 -7.54 -6.47
N GLU A 393 5.80 -8.81 -6.06
CA GLU A 393 6.70 -9.33 -5.03
C GLU A 393 8.14 -9.40 -5.54
N GLN A 394 8.31 -9.82 -6.79
CA GLN A 394 9.60 -9.98 -7.44
C GLN A 394 10.30 -8.64 -7.72
N ILE A 395 9.56 -7.57 -7.96
CA ILE A 395 10.16 -6.25 -8.30
C ILE A 395 10.52 -5.38 -7.09
N LYS A 396 10.13 -5.78 -5.87
CA LYS A 396 10.36 -5.08 -4.57
C LYS A 396 9.74 -3.70 -4.39
N LYS A 397 9.49 -2.96 -5.48
CA LYS A 397 9.10 -1.55 -5.45
C LYS A 397 7.62 -1.42 -5.78
N ARG A 398 7.02 -0.31 -5.37
CA ARG A 398 5.62 0.02 -5.69
C ARG A 398 5.55 0.51 -7.14
N PRO A 399 4.92 -0.20 -8.08
CA PRO A 399 4.80 0.30 -9.45
C PRO A 399 3.79 1.47 -9.55
N PRO A 400 3.67 2.14 -10.71
CA PRO A 400 2.70 3.23 -10.94
C PRO A 400 1.28 2.90 -10.44
N LEU A 401 0.83 1.67 -10.68
CA LEU A 401 -0.47 1.17 -10.26
C LEU A 401 -0.71 1.22 -8.74
N ALA A 402 0.35 1.20 -7.91
CA ALA A 402 0.20 1.33 -6.45
C ALA A 402 -0.28 2.72 -6.02
N THR A 403 -0.09 3.73 -6.89
CA THR A 403 -0.65 5.06 -6.70
C THR A 403 -2.10 5.10 -7.14
N THR A 404 -2.42 4.51 -8.31
CA THR A 404 -3.73 4.63 -8.96
C THR A 404 -4.79 3.65 -8.45
N GLU A 405 -4.39 2.51 -7.88
CA GLU A 405 -5.30 1.50 -7.30
C GLU A 405 -6.05 2.02 -6.06
N LYS A 406 -5.60 3.15 -5.50
CA LYS A 406 -6.29 3.87 -4.43
C LYS A 406 -7.43 4.76 -4.92
N VAL A 407 -7.42 5.19 -6.18
CA VAL A 407 -8.41 6.15 -6.72
C VAL A 407 -9.40 5.41 -7.62
N GLN A 408 -10.18 4.51 -7.01
CA GLN A 408 -11.10 3.62 -7.73
C GLN A 408 -12.56 3.93 -7.38
N GLN A 409 -13.44 3.77 -8.37
CA GLN A 409 -14.88 4.00 -8.25
C GLN A 409 -15.64 2.74 -8.71
N PHE A 410 -15.49 1.65 -7.96
CA PHE A 410 -16.05 0.35 -8.33
C PHE A 410 -17.58 0.28 -8.28
N ILE A 411 -18.20 1.14 -7.48
CA ILE A 411 -19.65 1.33 -7.36
C ILE A 411 -19.87 2.83 -7.42
N ARG A 412 -20.94 3.29 -8.04
CA ARG A 412 -21.31 4.71 -8.04
C ARG A 412 -22.47 4.97 -7.09
N ALA A 413 -22.74 6.23 -6.76
CA ALA A 413 -23.95 6.61 -6.03
C ALA A 413 -24.86 7.51 -6.87
N LYS A 414 -26.17 7.47 -6.61
CA LYS A 414 -27.10 8.51 -7.09
C LYS A 414 -26.84 9.86 -6.43
N GLY A 415 -26.45 9.82 -5.15
CA GLY A 415 -26.10 11.00 -4.38
C GLY A 415 -24.65 11.42 -4.55
N ARG A 416 -24.12 12.09 -3.52
CA ARG A 416 -22.80 12.70 -3.55
C ARG A 416 -21.68 11.66 -3.43
N GLU A 417 -20.72 11.72 -4.34
CA GLU A 417 -19.57 10.81 -4.35
C GLU A 417 -18.30 11.51 -3.84
N SER A 418 -17.52 10.81 -3.01
CA SER A 418 -16.25 11.31 -2.47
C SER A 418 -15.16 10.23 -2.50
N ILE A 419 -13.88 10.61 -2.59
CA ILE A 419 -12.76 9.66 -2.48
C ILE A 419 -11.78 10.18 -1.42
N VAL A 420 -11.33 9.27 -0.55
CA VAL A 420 -10.29 9.52 0.46
C VAL A 420 -9.12 8.56 0.23
N THR A 421 -7.90 9.09 0.10
CA THR A 421 -6.70 8.26 -0.04
C THR A 421 -5.54 8.74 0.82
N GLY A 422 -4.67 7.81 1.19
CA GLY A 422 -3.42 8.11 1.89
C GLY A 422 -2.26 8.35 0.91
N PHE A 423 -1.26 9.15 1.31
CA PHE A 423 0.00 9.25 0.59
C PHE A 423 1.21 9.25 1.54
N TYR A 424 2.36 8.80 1.04
CA TYR A 424 3.58 8.65 1.84
C TYR A 424 4.65 9.68 1.45
N HIS A 425 4.95 9.77 0.15
CA HIS A 425 5.94 10.68 -0.38
C HIS A 425 5.27 11.98 -0.81
N GLU A 426 5.93 13.09 -0.49
CA GLU A 426 5.54 14.42 -0.93
C GLU A 426 5.59 14.51 -2.46
N GLY A 427 4.64 15.25 -3.04
CA GLY A 427 4.46 15.40 -4.49
C GLY A 427 3.44 14.44 -5.10
N TYR A 428 2.85 13.53 -4.30
CA TYR A 428 1.75 12.66 -4.76
C TYR A 428 0.36 13.20 -4.39
N GLU A 429 0.27 14.33 -3.69
CA GLU A 429 -1.00 14.96 -3.31
C GLU A 429 -1.77 15.39 -4.57
N GLU A 430 -1.12 16.19 -5.40
CA GLU A 430 -1.73 16.76 -6.61
C GLU A 430 -2.07 15.69 -7.65
N PRO A 431 -1.20 14.71 -7.97
CA PRO A 431 -1.58 13.62 -8.86
C PRO A 431 -2.80 12.82 -8.37
N LEU A 432 -2.90 12.52 -7.07
CA LEU A 432 -4.05 11.81 -6.53
C LEU A 432 -5.34 12.64 -6.62
N LEU A 433 -5.27 13.93 -6.27
CA LEU A 433 -6.42 14.84 -6.41
C LEU A 433 -6.82 15.05 -7.87
N MET A 434 -5.86 15.10 -8.79
CA MET A 434 -6.11 15.15 -10.23
C MET A 434 -6.90 13.91 -10.69
N LEU A 435 -6.48 12.71 -10.27
CA LEU A 435 -7.20 11.47 -10.59
C LEU A 435 -8.64 11.49 -10.02
N MET A 436 -8.83 11.98 -8.79
CA MET A 436 -10.17 12.11 -8.21
C MET A 436 -11.04 13.09 -9.00
N LYS A 437 -10.50 14.24 -9.44
CA LYS A 437 -11.22 15.18 -10.32
C LYS A 437 -11.59 14.52 -11.65
N ARG A 438 -10.69 13.73 -12.23
CA ARG A 438 -10.94 12.96 -13.47
C ARG A 438 -11.99 11.86 -13.30
N ARG A 439 -12.16 11.30 -12.10
CA ARG A 439 -13.27 10.39 -11.76
C ARG A 439 -14.62 11.12 -11.68
N GLY A 440 -14.63 12.45 -11.62
CA GLY A 440 -15.85 13.24 -11.55
C GLY A 440 -16.53 13.18 -10.18
N VAL A 441 -15.81 12.85 -9.10
CA VAL A 441 -16.37 12.88 -7.75
C VAL A 441 -16.55 14.33 -7.26
N HIS A 442 -17.46 14.51 -6.31
CA HIS A 442 -17.84 15.84 -5.80
C HIS A 442 -16.80 16.38 -4.83
N SER A 443 -16.18 15.50 -4.04
CA SER A 443 -15.13 15.86 -3.09
C SER A 443 -14.00 14.83 -3.11
N GLY A 444 -12.77 15.30 -2.89
CA GLY A 444 -11.58 14.46 -2.83
C GLY A 444 -10.70 14.89 -1.67
N LEU A 445 -10.17 13.93 -0.93
CA LEU A 445 -9.27 14.17 0.21
C LEU A 445 -8.06 13.26 0.13
N VAL A 446 -6.87 13.85 0.22
CA VAL A 446 -5.61 13.14 0.41
C VAL A 446 -5.06 13.44 1.80
N VAL A 447 -4.65 12.38 2.51
CA VAL A 447 -4.16 12.47 3.89
C VAL A 447 -2.75 11.90 3.97
N LYS A 448 -1.85 12.63 4.65
CA LYS A 448 -0.55 12.11 5.05
C LYS A 448 -0.67 11.41 6.40
N GLY A 449 -1.18 10.19 6.41
CA GLY A 449 -1.25 9.37 7.62
C GLY A 449 0.05 8.64 7.93
N GLU A 450 0.11 8.02 9.11
CA GLU A 450 1.23 7.17 9.49
C GLU A 450 1.40 6.00 8.51
N GLU A 451 2.64 5.71 8.12
CA GLU A 451 2.96 4.69 7.10
C GLU A 451 2.34 4.94 5.70
N GLY A 452 1.80 6.14 5.48
CA GLY A 452 1.12 6.54 4.24
C GLY A 452 -0.34 6.10 4.17
N ALA A 453 -0.91 5.64 5.29
CA ALA A 453 -2.34 5.34 5.43
C ALA A 453 -3.18 6.61 5.34
N LEU A 454 -4.50 6.46 5.26
CA LEU A 454 -5.43 7.60 5.23
C LEU A 454 -5.86 8.09 6.62
N SER A 455 -5.46 7.39 7.69
CA SER A 455 -5.85 7.78 9.05
C SER A 455 -4.91 8.84 9.65
N MET A 456 -5.51 9.92 10.12
CA MET A 456 -4.87 10.92 11.00
C MET A 456 -4.60 10.33 12.39
N THR A 457 -3.64 10.91 13.11
CA THR A 457 -3.23 10.54 14.47
C THR A 457 -3.52 11.67 15.46
N THR A 458 -3.69 11.33 16.73
CA THR A 458 -3.77 12.26 17.85
C THR A 458 -2.39 12.65 18.40
N ARG A 459 -1.30 12.08 17.86
CA ARG A 459 0.05 12.33 18.37
C ARG A 459 0.45 13.80 18.20
N LEU A 460 1.17 14.32 19.20
CA LEU A 460 1.80 15.64 19.08
C LEU A 460 2.74 15.71 17.87
N ARG A 461 2.67 16.84 17.17
CA ARG A 461 3.57 17.16 16.06
C ARG A 461 5.03 17.04 16.48
N SER A 462 5.85 16.43 15.64
CA SER A 462 7.30 16.46 15.83
C SER A 462 7.84 17.84 15.45
N VAL A 463 8.56 18.48 16.38
CA VAL A 463 9.14 19.83 16.20
C VAL A 463 10.29 19.83 15.17
N ASN A 464 10.83 18.66 14.81
CA ASN A 464 12.07 18.52 14.03
C ASN A 464 11.88 18.31 12.51
N THR A 465 10.69 18.54 11.95
CA THR A 465 10.42 18.38 10.51
C THR A 465 9.95 19.69 9.90
N SER A 466 10.88 20.57 9.52
CA SER A 466 10.58 21.83 8.84
C SER A 466 10.52 21.69 7.31
N GLU A 467 11.17 20.67 6.72
CA GLU A 467 11.31 20.56 5.26
C GLU A 467 10.34 19.58 4.57
N ARG A 468 9.53 18.82 5.32
CA ARG A 468 8.62 17.81 4.74
C ARG A 468 7.20 18.01 5.26
N LEU A 469 6.20 17.71 4.43
CA LEU A 469 4.82 17.72 4.88
C LEU A 469 4.64 16.83 6.13
N PRO A 470 4.00 17.31 7.20
CA PRO A 470 3.87 16.57 8.45
C PRO A 470 2.82 15.44 8.35
N VAL A 471 2.88 14.49 9.28
CA VAL A 471 1.74 13.58 9.51
C VAL A 471 0.51 14.41 9.89
N ASN A 472 -0.68 14.02 9.44
CA ASN A 472 -1.95 14.78 9.49
C ASN A 472 -2.07 15.93 8.49
N TYR A 473 -1.11 16.11 7.59
CA TYR A 473 -1.31 17.00 6.46
C TYR A 473 -2.46 16.48 5.58
N CYS A 474 -3.39 17.36 5.26
CA CYS A 474 -4.55 17.11 4.44
C CYS A 474 -4.59 18.10 3.28
N SER A 475 -4.88 17.61 2.08
CA SER A 475 -5.17 18.43 0.90
C SER A 475 -6.41 17.87 0.22
N GLY A 476 -7.24 18.73 -0.35
CA GLY A 476 -8.49 18.27 -0.92
C GLY A 476 -9.21 19.30 -1.76
N PHE A 477 -10.35 18.86 -2.29
CA PHE A 477 -11.34 19.72 -2.91
C PHE A 477 -12.74 19.27 -2.52
N ARG A 478 -13.69 20.20 -2.56
CA ARG A 478 -15.12 19.92 -2.44
C ARG A 478 -15.90 20.81 -3.40
N SER A 479 -17.01 20.30 -3.92
CA SER A 479 -17.92 21.08 -4.76
C SER A 479 -18.50 22.24 -3.95
N VAL A 480 -18.48 23.44 -4.52
CA VAL A 480 -19.23 24.58 -3.97
C VAL A 480 -20.56 24.63 -4.71
N GLY A 481 -21.67 24.93 -4.02
CA GLY A 481 -22.96 25.19 -4.66
C GLY A 481 -22.82 26.23 -5.79
N MET A 482 -23.75 26.16 -6.74
CA MET A 482 -23.72 26.74 -8.10
C MET A 482 -23.50 28.27 -8.16
N GLU A 483 -22.32 28.78 -7.81
CA GLU A 483 -21.98 30.22 -7.89
C GLU A 483 -20.46 30.45 -7.78
N SER A 484 -19.66 29.91 -8.70
CA SER A 484 -18.36 30.52 -9.04
C SER A 484 -17.88 30.01 -10.39
N ALA A 485 -17.34 30.92 -11.19
CA ALA A 485 -17.04 30.71 -12.60
C ALA A 485 -15.77 29.84 -12.81
N CYS A 486 -15.90 28.91 -13.77
CA CYS A 486 -14.87 28.35 -14.63
C CYS A 486 -13.68 27.57 -14.00
N GLU A 487 -13.87 26.26 -13.83
CA GLU A 487 -12.82 25.27 -14.15
C GLU A 487 -13.20 24.53 -15.45
N VAL A 488 -12.23 23.86 -16.08
CA VAL A 488 -12.28 23.21 -17.41
C VAL A 488 -13.48 22.25 -17.61
N ASP A 489 -14.12 21.81 -16.52
CA ASP A 489 -15.24 20.86 -16.53
C ASP A 489 -16.60 21.49 -16.11
N GLY A 490 -16.68 22.81 -15.91
CA GLY A 490 -17.92 23.53 -15.57
C GLY A 490 -18.40 23.40 -14.10
N VAL A 491 -17.65 22.73 -13.22
CA VAL A 491 -17.96 22.58 -11.79
C VAL A 491 -17.01 23.43 -10.95
N SER A 492 -17.56 24.34 -10.14
CA SER A 492 -16.77 25.10 -9.15
C SER A 492 -16.35 24.22 -7.98
N ARG A 493 -15.04 24.19 -7.70
CA ARG A 493 -14.47 23.42 -6.59
C ARG A 493 -13.66 24.33 -5.69
N GLN A 494 -13.88 24.23 -4.39
CA GLN A 494 -13.03 24.86 -3.39
C GLN A 494 -11.92 23.88 -3.03
N SER A 495 -10.67 24.24 -3.33
CA SER A 495 -9.50 23.51 -2.85
C SER A 495 -9.05 24.01 -1.47
N PHE A 496 -8.53 23.10 -0.66
CA PHE A 496 -8.01 23.41 0.67
C PHE A 496 -6.75 22.59 0.97
N ARG A 497 -5.91 23.13 1.84
CA ARG A 497 -4.70 22.49 2.38
C ARG A 497 -4.55 22.90 3.84
N LEU A 498 -4.40 21.94 4.74
CA LEU A 498 -4.23 22.19 6.17
C LEU A 498 -3.45 21.06 6.85
N GLU A 499 -2.92 21.35 8.02
CA GLU A 499 -2.44 20.35 8.97
C GLU A 499 -3.51 20.18 10.06
N VAL A 500 -3.94 18.95 10.32
CA VAL A 500 -4.90 18.67 11.39
C VAL A 500 -4.15 18.43 12.70
N ASN A 501 -4.25 19.39 13.62
CA ASN A 501 -3.79 19.22 14.99
C ASN A 501 -4.96 18.75 15.87
N ALA A 502 -4.87 17.54 16.40
CA ALA A 502 -5.97 16.94 17.17
C ALA A 502 -6.32 17.73 18.45
N MET A 503 -5.36 18.45 19.03
CA MET A 503 -5.61 19.29 20.22
C MET A 503 -6.61 20.42 19.94
N ASP A 504 -6.60 20.97 18.73
CA ASP A 504 -7.51 22.06 18.33
C ASP A 504 -8.98 21.60 18.35
N TYR A 505 -9.20 20.27 18.38
CA TYR A 505 -10.51 19.62 18.40
C TYR A 505 -10.79 18.90 19.73
N GLY A 506 -10.02 19.21 20.78
CA GLY A 506 -10.23 18.69 22.14
C GLY A 506 -9.75 17.25 22.36
N PHE A 507 -8.84 16.74 21.52
CA PHE A 507 -8.20 15.45 21.77
C PHE A 507 -6.89 15.62 22.53
N GLU A 508 -6.75 14.87 23.62
CA GLU A 508 -5.47 14.77 24.33
C GLU A 508 -4.42 14.06 23.45
N PRO A 509 -3.19 14.61 23.36
CA PRO A 509 -2.14 13.99 22.56
C PRO A 509 -1.80 12.58 23.05
N THR A 510 -1.98 11.60 22.17
CA THR A 510 -1.70 10.20 22.49
C THR A 510 -0.89 9.54 21.37
N ASP A 511 -0.01 8.63 21.76
CA ASP A 511 0.68 7.78 20.79
C ASP A 511 -0.31 6.83 20.13
N THR A 512 -0.10 6.60 18.84
CA THR A 512 -0.92 5.63 18.11
C THR A 512 -0.62 4.22 18.59
N PRO A 513 -1.65 3.42 18.94
CA PRO A 513 -1.44 2.04 19.36
C PRO A 513 -0.64 1.26 18.32
N ARG A 514 0.41 0.58 18.78
CA ARG A 514 1.17 -0.32 17.94
C ARG A 514 0.48 -1.69 17.88
N THR A 515 0.38 -2.21 16.68
CA THR A 515 -0.18 -3.53 16.40
C THR A 515 0.85 -4.48 15.80
N ASP A 516 1.96 -3.96 15.27
CA ASP A 516 3.12 -4.75 14.81
C ASP A 516 2.73 -5.99 13.98
N ARG A 517 2.00 -5.76 12.89
CA ARG A 517 1.43 -6.76 11.95
C ARG A 517 0.36 -7.71 12.55
N SER A 518 -0.09 -7.49 13.78
CA SER A 518 -1.14 -8.30 14.39
C SER A 518 -2.53 -7.88 13.92
N VAL A 519 -3.16 -8.75 13.11
CA VAL A 519 -4.56 -8.62 12.70
C VAL A 519 -5.49 -8.67 13.92
N SER A 520 -5.26 -9.60 14.84
CA SER A 520 -6.10 -9.75 16.03
C SER A 520 -6.02 -8.54 16.96
N LYS A 521 -4.85 -7.91 17.10
CA LYS A 521 -4.71 -6.71 17.94
C LYS A 521 -5.42 -5.50 17.33
N ASN A 522 -5.40 -5.36 15.99
CA ASN A 522 -6.20 -4.34 15.32
C ASN A 522 -7.70 -4.53 15.60
N ILE A 523 -8.19 -5.76 15.46
CA ILE A 523 -9.60 -6.09 15.72
C ILE A 523 -9.96 -5.83 17.18
N GLU A 524 -9.16 -6.29 18.13
CA GLU A 524 -9.38 -6.07 19.57
C GLU A 524 -9.54 -4.57 19.90
N LEU A 525 -8.60 -3.74 19.42
CA LEU A 525 -8.63 -2.29 19.66
C LEU A 525 -9.85 -1.62 19.01
N GLY A 526 -10.19 -2.00 17.78
CA GLY A 526 -11.31 -1.42 17.06
C GLY A 526 -12.66 -1.83 17.62
N LEU A 527 -12.85 -3.11 17.97
CA LEU A 527 -14.09 -3.60 18.59
C LEU A 527 -14.32 -2.96 19.96
N ALA A 528 -13.27 -2.87 20.79
CA ALA A 528 -13.34 -2.17 22.07
C ALA A 528 -13.79 -0.72 21.91
N ALA A 529 -13.19 -0.01 20.95
CA ALA A 529 -13.56 1.38 20.65
C ALA A 529 -15.01 1.50 20.14
N LEU A 530 -15.46 0.63 19.22
CA LEU A 530 -16.84 0.61 18.74
C LEU A 530 -17.87 0.24 19.82
N HIS A 531 -17.41 -0.34 20.93
CA HIS A 531 -18.20 -0.61 22.14
C HIS A 531 -18.14 0.55 23.15
N GLY A 532 -17.60 1.70 22.78
CA GLY A 532 -17.53 2.89 23.62
C GLY A 532 -16.34 2.96 24.59
N GLN A 533 -15.41 1.98 24.55
CA GLN A 533 -14.21 2.02 25.38
C GLN A 533 -13.31 3.18 24.96
N LYS A 534 -13.14 4.18 25.83
CA LYS A 534 -12.31 5.36 25.60
C LYS A 534 -10.82 5.01 25.54
N GLY A 535 -10.05 5.83 24.82
CA GLY A 535 -8.60 5.70 24.68
C GLY A 535 -8.11 5.99 23.26
N PRO A 536 -6.81 5.77 22.98
CA PRO A 536 -6.20 6.23 21.72
C PRO A 536 -6.83 5.64 20.45
N ALA A 537 -7.34 4.40 20.49
CA ALA A 537 -8.06 3.80 19.36
C ALA A 537 -9.42 4.46 19.13
N TYR A 538 -10.14 4.77 20.20
CA TYR A 538 -11.42 5.47 20.17
C TYR A 538 -11.24 6.88 19.59
N ASP A 539 -10.31 7.65 20.15
CA ASP A 539 -10.06 9.03 19.74
C ASP A 539 -9.64 9.11 18.28
N ARG A 540 -8.80 8.17 17.82
CA ARG A 540 -8.41 8.08 16.41
C ARG A 540 -9.61 7.80 15.50
N ILE A 541 -10.53 6.93 15.89
CA ILE A 541 -11.73 6.63 15.08
C ILE A 541 -12.64 7.86 15.01
N VAL A 542 -12.92 8.52 16.15
CA VAL A 542 -13.74 9.73 16.19
C VAL A 542 -13.13 10.86 15.36
N LEU A 543 -11.84 11.14 15.56
CA LEU A 543 -11.10 12.16 14.79
C LEU A 543 -11.22 11.91 13.30
N ASN A 544 -10.99 10.68 12.85
CA ASN A 544 -11.03 10.35 11.43
C ASN A 544 -12.44 10.33 10.85
N ALA A 545 -13.47 9.95 11.62
CA ALA A 545 -14.84 10.02 11.16
C ALA A 545 -15.30 11.47 11.00
N GLY A 546 -15.17 12.29 12.06
CA GLY A 546 -15.67 13.66 12.06
C GLY A 546 -14.87 14.62 11.17
N ILE A 547 -13.53 14.59 11.23
CA ILE A 547 -12.71 15.51 10.43
C ILE A 547 -12.81 15.19 8.93
N VAL A 548 -12.80 13.91 8.54
CA VAL A 548 -12.97 13.56 7.12
C VAL A 548 -14.33 14.03 6.63
N ASP A 549 -15.40 13.85 7.42
CA ASP A 549 -16.72 14.32 7.04
C ASP A 549 -16.79 15.83 6.86
N HIS A 550 -16.20 16.58 7.79
CA HIS A 550 -16.12 18.03 7.69
C HIS A 550 -15.34 18.49 6.44
N LEU A 551 -14.17 17.89 6.19
CA LEU A 551 -13.31 18.25 5.07
C LEU A 551 -13.95 17.90 3.72
N LEU A 552 -14.68 16.78 3.63
CA LEU A 552 -15.45 16.43 2.44
C LEU A 552 -16.72 17.29 2.28
N GLY A 553 -17.12 18.03 3.31
CA GLY A 553 -18.35 18.84 3.34
C GLY A 553 -19.60 17.98 3.42
N CYS A 554 -19.58 16.89 4.20
CA CYS A 554 -20.74 16.03 4.42
C CYS A 554 -21.88 16.78 5.10
N ASP A 555 -23.12 16.40 4.75
CA ASP A 555 -24.31 16.98 5.34
C ASP A 555 -24.29 16.77 6.87
N GLY A 556 -24.53 17.83 7.63
CA GLY A 556 -24.49 17.80 9.09
C GLY A 556 -23.07 17.68 9.67
N ALA A 557 -22.04 18.03 8.89
CA ALA A 557 -20.64 18.12 9.31
C ALA A 557 -20.02 19.50 9.00
N GLU A 558 -20.84 20.52 8.78
CA GLU A 558 -20.41 21.90 8.55
C GLU A 558 -19.67 22.46 9.76
N ASP A 559 -20.17 22.15 10.96
CA ASP A 559 -19.50 22.39 12.23
C ASP A 559 -18.68 21.16 12.64
N VAL A 560 -17.39 21.35 12.89
CA VAL A 560 -16.48 20.24 13.24
C VAL A 560 -16.86 19.60 14.58
N SER A 561 -17.32 20.37 15.56
CA SER A 561 -17.74 19.81 16.86
C SER A 561 -18.92 18.87 16.67
N LEU A 562 -19.94 19.29 15.91
CA LEU A 562 -21.09 18.43 15.60
C LEU A 562 -20.70 17.17 14.83
N ALA A 563 -19.75 17.29 13.89
CA ALA A 563 -19.22 16.14 13.15
C ALA A 563 -18.50 15.13 14.05
N LEU A 564 -17.78 15.61 15.07
CA LEU A 564 -17.12 14.76 16.07
C LEU A 564 -18.14 14.17 17.05
N ASP A 565 -19.14 14.93 17.46
CA ASP A 565 -20.15 14.49 18.43
C ASP A 565 -21.04 13.37 17.90
N ARG A 566 -21.47 13.44 16.63
CA ARG A 566 -22.21 12.32 16.00
C ARG A 566 -21.37 11.04 15.90
N ALA A 567 -20.06 11.17 15.70
CA ALA A 567 -19.15 10.03 15.71
C ALA A 567 -18.99 9.43 17.12
N ARG A 568 -18.89 10.28 18.15
CA ARG A 568 -18.89 9.84 19.56
C ARG A 568 -20.19 9.13 19.92
N GLU A 569 -21.35 9.69 19.58
CA GLU A 569 -22.66 9.09 19.85
C GLU A 569 -22.80 7.71 19.19
N ALA A 570 -22.39 7.58 17.92
CA ALA A 570 -22.44 6.32 17.18
C ALA A 570 -21.62 5.20 17.84
N MET A 571 -20.48 5.55 18.46
CA MET A 571 -19.63 4.61 19.19
C MET A 571 -20.16 4.34 20.60
N ASP A 572 -20.53 5.38 21.35
CA ASP A 572 -20.95 5.27 22.76
C ASP A 572 -22.28 4.53 22.91
N SER A 573 -23.16 4.62 21.90
CA SER A 573 -24.42 3.87 21.86
C SER A 573 -24.27 2.40 21.39
N GLY A 574 -23.05 2.00 21.01
CA GLY A 574 -22.77 0.69 20.40
C GLY A 574 -23.41 0.46 19.04
N LYS A 575 -24.03 1.49 18.42
CA LYS A 575 -24.65 1.40 17.08
C LYS A 575 -23.60 0.97 16.05
N ALA A 576 -22.41 1.57 16.07
CA ALA A 576 -21.35 1.28 15.12
C ALA A 576 -20.87 -0.18 15.20
N LEU A 577 -20.77 -0.74 16.41
CA LEU A 577 -20.47 -2.16 16.61
C LEU A 577 -21.56 -3.05 15.99
N ARG A 578 -22.84 -2.72 16.20
CA ARG A 578 -23.96 -3.46 15.59
C ARG A 578 -23.90 -3.43 14.06
N ARG A 579 -23.57 -2.29 13.45
CA ARG A 579 -23.40 -2.17 11.99
C ARG A 579 -22.31 -3.10 11.45
N LEU A 580 -21.14 -3.13 12.10
CA LEU A 580 -20.06 -4.04 11.72
C LEU A 580 -20.46 -5.53 11.83
N LEU A 581 -21.16 -5.90 12.91
CA LEU A 581 -21.63 -7.27 13.12
C LEU A 581 -22.74 -7.65 12.12
N HIS A 582 -23.64 -6.72 11.80
CA HIS A 582 -24.66 -6.90 10.79
C HIS A 582 -24.04 -7.08 9.40
N TYR A 583 -23.02 -6.28 9.05
CA TYR A 583 -22.23 -6.45 7.82
C TYR A 583 -21.66 -7.87 7.72
N ILE A 584 -21.02 -8.37 8.78
CA ILE A 584 -20.42 -9.72 8.80
C ILE A 584 -21.49 -10.77 8.48
N LYS A 585 -22.67 -10.69 9.11
CA LYS A 585 -23.79 -11.59 8.87
C LYS A 585 -24.33 -11.48 7.44
N MET A 586 -24.58 -10.26 6.98
CA MET A 586 -25.20 -9.99 5.67
C MET A 586 -24.30 -10.32 4.49
N SER A 587 -22.99 -10.23 4.66
CA SER A 587 -22.01 -10.59 3.63
C SER A 587 -22.16 -12.04 3.13
N HIS A 588 -22.84 -12.93 3.88
CA HIS A 588 -23.11 -14.31 3.48
C HIS A 588 -24.49 -14.54 2.84
N LYS A 589 -25.43 -13.58 2.89
CA LYS A 589 -26.81 -13.80 2.44
C LYS A 589 -26.96 -14.00 0.92
N GLY A 590 -25.94 -13.67 0.13
CA GLY A 590 -25.92 -13.87 -1.32
C GLY A 590 -25.20 -15.13 -1.81
N LYS A 591 -25.02 -16.15 -0.95
CA LYS A 591 -24.44 -17.46 -1.34
C LYS A 591 -25.47 -18.44 -1.87
#